data_AF-A0A6A4GUX1-F1
#
_entry.id   AF-A0A6A4GUX1-F1
#
_cell.length_a   1.000
_cell.length_b   1.000
_cell.length_c   1.000
_cell.angle_alpha   90.00
_cell.angle_beta   90.00
_cell.angle_gamma   90.00
#
_symmetry.space_group_name_H-M   'P 1'
#
loop_
_entity.id
_entity.type
_entity.pdbx_description
1 polymer ?
#
loop_
_entity_poly.entity_id
_entity_poly.type
_entity_poly.pdbx_seq_one_letter_code
_entity_poly.pdbx_strand_id
1 'polypeptide(L)'
;WFDRAFIYLNIDLGPEFAHLLRLWMDLEKIHNWKNPKRGLSHLNRPVMLNDWIGSQRTGAVPALSTGPLVQRFAKEVWTWWCSLQPKWRGTTPDNRPAPLLTFGNDWKPLHKWGNNGWLGIITCLKWWREGLDSLPEKGRLQLEADWFCAVSDVSKMLQGLLEWNRKVSDA
;
A
#
# COMPACT_ATOMS: atom_id res chain seq x y z
N TRP A 1 -5.32 14.92 10.52
CA TRP A 1 -5.02 13.47 10.45
C TRP A 1 -3.86 13.24 9.48
N PHE A 2 -3.89 13.89 8.30
CA PHE A 2 -2.89 13.73 7.26
C PHE A 2 -1.48 14.08 7.76
N ASP A 3 -1.27 15.23 8.41
CA ASP A 3 0.07 15.63 8.89
C ASP A 3 0.73 14.56 9.76
N ARG A 4 -0.02 13.97 10.69
CA ARG A 4 0.48 12.87 11.54
C ARG A 4 0.81 11.63 10.73
N ALA A 5 -0.05 11.27 9.78
CA ALA A 5 0.16 10.12 8.90
C ALA A 5 1.34 10.33 7.94
N PHE A 6 1.51 11.54 7.42
CA PHE A 6 2.61 11.93 6.55
C PHE A 6 3.93 11.92 7.32
N ILE A 7 4.00 12.56 8.49
CA ILE A 7 5.19 12.49 9.36
C ILE A 7 5.56 11.04 9.66
N TYR A 8 4.57 10.18 9.93
CA TYR A 8 4.81 8.77 10.18
C TYR A 8 5.39 8.02 8.96
N LEU A 9 4.93 8.32 7.75
CA LEU A 9 5.35 7.64 6.53
C LEU A 9 6.60 8.25 5.86
N ASN A 10 6.87 9.54 6.08
CA ASN A 10 7.88 10.32 5.38
C ASN A 10 9.29 10.06 5.97
N ILE A 11 9.76 8.83 5.78
CA ILE A 11 11.12 8.40 6.07
C ILE A 11 11.82 8.00 4.77
N ASP A 12 13.15 8.03 4.75
CA ASP A 12 13.92 7.65 3.56
C ASP A 12 14.00 6.14 3.39
N LEU A 13 13.15 5.61 2.50
CA LEU A 13 13.14 4.21 2.05
C LEU A 13 13.51 4.08 0.58
N GLY A 14 14.13 5.12 -0.01
CA GLY A 14 14.48 5.16 -1.42
C GLY A 14 13.44 5.85 -2.33
N PRO A 15 13.84 6.12 -3.58
CA PRO A 15 13.10 6.99 -4.50
C PRO A 15 11.75 6.41 -4.95
N GLU A 16 11.61 5.09 -5.05
CA GLU A 16 10.37 4.42 -5.43
C GLU A 16 9.30 4.61 -4.37
N PHE A 17 9.66 4.49 -3.10
CA PHE A 17 8.73 4.73 -2.00
C PHE A 17 8.39 6.22 -1.87
N ALA A 18 9.38 7.10 -2.04
CA ALA A 18 9.12 8.54 -2.07
C ALA A 18 8.18 8.95 -3.22
N HIS A 19 8.28 8.28 -4.37
CA HIS A 19 7.33 8.47 -5.48
C HIS A 19 5.91 8.05 -5.09
N LEU A 20 5.75 6.88 -4.46
CA LEU A 20 4.46 6.43 -3.94
C LEU A 20 3.84 7.44 -2.96
N LEU A 21 4.64 8.01 -2.05
CA LEU A 21 4.16 9.03 -1.10
C LEU A 21 3.66 10.29 -1.81
N ARG A 22 4.35 10.75 -2.87
CA ARG A 22 3.89 11.90 -3.67
C ARG A 22 2.54 11.63 -4.33
N LEU A 23 2.37 10.45 -4.93
CA LEU A 23 1.08 10.06 -5.53
C LEU A 23 -0.03 10.01 -4.47
N TRP A 24 0.27 9.52 -3.27
CA TRP A 24 -0.70 9.50 -2.17
C TRP A 24 -1.06 10.92 -1.69
N MET A 25 -0.08 11.81 -1.56
CA MET A 25 -0.33 13.22 -1.26
C MET A 25 -1.27 13.86 -2.29
N ASP A 26 -1.05 13.62 -3.58
CA ASP A 26 -1.91 14.13 -4.65
C ASP A 26 -3.34 13.62 -4.54
N LEU A 27 -3.52 12.33 -4.23
CA LEU A 27 -4.85 11.75 -4.04
C LEU A 27 -5.58 12.43 -2.88
N GLU A 28 -4.92 12.57 -1.74
CA GLU A 28 -5.51 13.18 -0.54
C GLU A 28 -5.80 14.67 -0.75
N LYS A 29 -4.92 15.38 -1.47
CA LYS A 29 -5.11 16.78 -1.86
C LYS A 29 -6.35 16.97 -2.74
N ILE A 30 -6.54 16.13 -3.77
CA ILE A 30 -7.74 16.17 -4.65
C ILE A 30 -9.01 16.02 -3.82
N HIS A 31 -8.97 15.22 -2.75
CA HIS A 31 -10.11 15.01 -1.86
C HIS A 31 -10.16 16.00 -0.68
N ASN A 32 -9.42 17.11 -0.75
CA ASN A 32 -9.33 18.17 0.26
C ASN A 32 -9.02 17.64 1.67
N TRP A 33 -8.16 16.61 1.74
CA TRP A 33 -7.74 15.98 3.00
C TRP A 33 -8.93 15.50 3.85
N LYS A 34 -10.08 15.18 3.22
CA LYS A 34 -11.24 14.66 3.92
C LYS A 34 -10.93 13.28 4.51
N ASN A 35 -11.55 12.95 5.64
CA ASN A 35 -11.32 11.69 6.34
C ASN A 35 -12.61 10.86 6.47
N PRO A 36 -13.09 10.26 5.37
CA PRO A 36 -14.31 9.45 5.43
C PRO A 36 -14.11 8.21 6.30
N LYS A 37 -15.20 7.73 6.91
CA LYS A 37 -15.17 6.47 7.68
C LYS A 37 -14.93 5.25 6.78
N ARG A 38 -15.42 5.29 5.54
CA ARG A 38 -15.26 4.19 4.56
C ARG A 38 -13.84 4.20 4.00
N GLY A 39 -13.28 3.01 3.79
CA GLY A 39 -11.91 2.83 3.35
C GLY A 39 -11.76 1.66 2.39
N LEU A 40 -10.51 1.23 2.21
CA LEU A 40 -10.17 -0.01 1.52
C LEU A 40 -10.80 -1.21 2.25
N SER A 41 -11.11 -2.27 1.50
CA SER A 41 -11.66 -3.50 2.08
C SER A 41 -10.73 -4.07 3.14
N HIS A 42 -11.31 -4.63 4.20
CA HIS A 42 -10.56 -5.32 5.25
C HIS A 42 -10.31 -6.81 4.91
N LEU A 43 -10.88 -7.31 3.81
CA LEU A 43 -10.73 -8.70 3.38
C LEU A 43 -9.26 -9.06 3.20
N ASN A 44 -8.78 -10.07 3.92
CA ASN A 44 -7.38 -10.53 3.94
C ASN A 44 -6.35 -9.50 4.43
N ARG A 45 -6.79 -8.40 5.06
CA ARG A 45 -5.87 -7.39 5.61
C ARG A 45 -4.95 -8.01 6.67
N PRO A 46 -3.62 -7.74 6.66
CA PRO A 46 -2.70 -8.30 7.65
C PRO A 46 -3.15 -8.02 9.07
N VAL A 47 -3.04 -9.01 9.97
CA VAL A 47 -3.49 -8.89 11.37
C VAL A 47 -2.74 -7.76 12.08
N MET A 48 -1.43 -7.65 11.85
CA MET A 48 -0.60 -6.58 12.38
C MET A 48 -1.13 -5.17 12.01
N LEU A 49 -1.70 -5.03 10.82
CA LEU A 49 -2.32 -3.76 10.42
C LEU A 49 -3.66 -3.51 11.14
N ASN A 50 -4.46 -4.56 11.38
CA ASN A 50 -5.68 -4.44 12.19
C ASN A 50 -5.36 -3.94 13.60
N ASP A 51 -4.36 -4.54 14.24
CA ASP A 51 -3.96 -4.21 15.61
C ASP A 51 -3.45 -2.77 15.70
N TRP A 52 -2.60 -2.36 14.75
CA TRP A 52 -2.11 -0.97 14.69
C TRP A 52 -3.25 0.03 14.47
N ILE A 53 -4.19 -0.25 13.57
CA ILE A 53 -5.38 0.60 13.37
C ILE A 53 -6.24 0.66 14.64
N GLY A 54 -6.45 -0.48 15.31
CA GLY A 54 -7.21 -0.59 16.56
C GLY A 54 -6.57 0.20 17.71
N SER A 55 -5.24 0.23 17.76
CA SER A 55 -4.45 1.05 18.70
C SER A 55 -4.43 2.55 18.36
N GLN A 56 -5.37 3.03 17.55
CA GLN A 56 -5.39 4.42 17.05
C GLN A 56 -4.13 4.82 16.30
N ARG A 57 -3.39 3.85 15.74
CA ARG A 57 -2.14 4.07 14.99
C ARG A 57 -1.01 4.64 15.86
N THR A 58 -1.10 4.48 17.17
CA THR A 58 -0.08 4.88 18.15
C THR A 58 0.59 3.70 18.82
N GLY A 59 0.15 2.47 18.53
CA GLY A 59 0.77 1.24 19.04
C GLY A 59 2.14 0.94 18.44
N ALA A 60 2.82 -0.05 19.02
CA ALA A 60 4.14 -0.48 18.59
C ALA A 60 4.16 -0.90 17.11
N VAL A 61 5.24 -0.54 16.42
CA VAL A 61 5.55 -1.03 15.07
C VAL A 61 5.80 -2.54 15.16
N PRO A 62 5.29 -3.37 14.23
CA PRO A 62 5.55 -4.81 14.27
C PRO A 62 7.04 -5.11 14.17
N ALA A 63 7.56 -5.92 15.10
CA ALA A 63 8.94 -6.39 15.05
C ALA A 63 9.09 -7.50 14.01
N LEU A 64 9.36 -7.13 12.76
CA LEU A 64 9.72 -8.07 11.69
C LEU A 64 11.21 -8.44 11.78
N SER A 65 11.60 -9.09 12.87
CA SER A 65 13.00 -9.31 13.26
C SER A 65 13.68 -10.52 12.61
N THR A 66 12.96 -11.32 11.82
CA THR A 66 13.50 -12.52 11.18
C THR A 66 13.02 -12.65 9.75
N GLY A 67 13.84 -13.29 8.90
CA GLY A 67 13.50 -13.54 7.49
C GLY A 67 12.14 -14.23 7.29
N PRO A 68 11.82 -15.30 8.04
CA PRO A 68 10.52 -15.96 7.96
C PRO A 68 9.33 -15.05 8.32
N LEU A 69 9.49 -14.16 9.31
CA LEU A 69 8.44 -13.19 9.67
C LEU A 69 8.23 -12.16 8.57
N VAL A 70 9.32 -11.62 7.99
CA VAL A 70 9.25 -10.70 6.85
C VAL A 70 8.58 -11.38 5.65
N GLN A 71 8.96 -12.62 5.32
CA GLN A 71 8.38 -13.37 4.21
C GLN A 71 6.89 -13.67 4.42
N ARG A 72 6.49 -14.05 5.63
CA ARG A 72 5.07 -14.24 5.97
C ARG A 72 4.30 -12.94 5.81
N PHE A 73 4.83 -11.84 6.34
CA PHE A 73 4.19 -10.54 6.26
C PHE A 73 4.06 -10.07 4.80
N ALA A 74 5.10 -10.21 3.98
CA ALA A 74 5.07 -9.96 2.54
C ALA A 74 3.92 -10.71 1.84
N LYS A 75 3.74 -12.00 2.16
CA LYS A 75 2.65 -12.81 1.62
C LYS A 75 1.27 -12.29 2.05
N GLU A 76 1.12 -11.89 3.31
CA GLU A 76 -0.12 -11.29 3.82
C GLU A 76 -0.43 -9.97 3.11
N VAL A 77 0.59 -9.12 2.89
CA VAL A 77 0.47 -7.86 2.14
C VAL A 77 0.03 -8.10 0.70
N TRP A 78 0.64 -9.05 -0.02
CA TRP A 78 0.22 -9.40 -1.38
C TRP A 78 -1.20 -9.95 -1.44
N THR A 79 -1.57 -10.81 -0.48
CA THR A 79 -2.93 -11.36 -0.41
C THR A 79 -3.98 -10.27 -0.23
N TRP A 80 -3.70 -9.30 0.63
CA TRP A 80 -4.57 -8.14 0.79
C TRP A 80 -4.57 -7.27 -0.44
N TRP A 81 -3.41 -6.95 -1.01
CA TRP A 81 -3.32 -6.11 -2.19
C TRP A 81 -4.10 -6.70 -3.37
N CYS A 82 -4.02 -8.01 -3.59
CA CYS A 82 -4.79 -8.73 -4.59
C CYS A 82 -6.31 -8.67 -4.32
N SER A 83 -6.74 -8.77 -3.06
CA SER A 83 -8.17 -8.69 -2.70
C SER A 83 -8.77 -7.29 -2.89
N LEU A 84 -7.92 -6.25 -2.94
CA LEU A 84 -8.32 -4.86 -3.21
C LEU A 84 -8.43 -4.55 -4.70
N GLN A 85 -7.87 -5.38 -5.57
CA GLN A 85 -7.81 -5.06 -6.99
C GLN A 85 -9.22 -4.96 -7.61
N PRO A 86 -9.43 -4.02 -8.52
CA PRO A 86 -10.67 -3.96 -9.29
C PRO A 86 -10.90 -5.25 -10.09
N LYS A 87 -12.17 -5.60 -10.34
CA LYS A 87 -12.54 -6.84 -11.06
C LYS A 87 -11.93 -6.96 -12.45
N TRP A 88 -11.67 -5.84 -13.12
CA TRP A 88 -11.02 -5.81 -14.44
C TRP A 88 -9.53 -6.16 -14.38
N ARG A 89 -8.93 -6.14 -13.18
CA ARG A 89 -7.56 -6.56 -12.94
C ARG A 89 -7.58 -7.95 -12.32
N GLY A 90 -7.14 -8.94 -13.10
CA GLY A 90 -7.03 -10.32 -12.62
C GLY A 90 -5.91 -10.49 -11.58
N THR A 91 -5.87 -11.68 -10.98
CA THR A 91 -4.77 -12.15 -10.14
C THR A 91 -4.19 -13.43 -10.72
N THR A 92 -2.90 -13.63 -10.56
CA THR A 92 -2.18 -14.83 -10.97
C THR A 92 -2.34 -15.95 -9.92
N PRO A 93 -2.04 -17.23 -10.26
CA PRO A 93 -2.13 -18.35 -9.33
C PRO A 93 -1.24 -18.24 -8.08
N ASP A 94 -0.12 -17.51 -8.18
CA ASP A 94 0.79 -17.20 -7.07
C ASP A 94 0.34 -16.00 -6.22
N ASN A 95 -0.93 -15.58 -6.38
CA ASN A 95 -1.55 -14.52 -5.62
C ASN A 95 -0.84 -13.17 -5.80
N ARG A 96 -0.49 -12.88 -7.06
CA ARG A 96 0.03 -11.57 -7.49
C ARG A 96 -0.99 -10.88 -8.40
N PRO A 97 -0.93 -9.55 -8.52
CA PRO A 97 -1.72 -8.86 -9.53
C PRO A 97 -1.31 -9.31 -10.93
N ALA A 98 -2.27 -9.54 -11.81
CA ALA A 98 -1.98 -9.81 -13.20
C ALA A 98 -1.26 -8.61 -13.85
N PRO A 99 -0.39 -8.86 -14.85
CA PRO A 99 0.26 -7.79 -15.61
C PRO A 99 -0.76 -6.77 -16.12
N LEU A 100 -0.46 -5.50 -15.91
CA LEU A 100 -1.35 -4.41 -16.27
C LEU A 100 -1.09 -3.99 -17.71
N LEU A 101 -1.91 -4.50 -18.65
CA LEU A 101 -1.83 -4.13 -20.07
C LEU A 101 -2.64 -2.86 -20.36
N THR A 102 -3.82 -2.74 -19.77
CA THR A 102 -4.73 -1.61 -19.92
C THR A 102 -5.49 -1.36 -18.62
N PHE A 103 -5.75 -0.10 -18.30
CA PHE A 103 -6.64 0.26 -17.20
C PHE A 103 -8.09 0.00 -17.57
N GLY A 104 -8.87 -0.54 -16.62
CA GLY A 104 -10.32 -0.59 -16.72
C GLY A 104 -10.98 0.69 -16.23
N ASN A 105 -12.32 0.68 -16.21
CA ASN A 105 -13.12 1.88 -15.91
C ASN A 105 -13.74 1.88 -14.50
N ASP A 106 -13.80 0.74 -13.81
CA ASP A 106 -14.35 0.66 -12.45
C ASP A 106 -13.26 0.78 -11.39
N TRP A 107 -13.05 1.99 -10.89
CA TRP A 107 -12.06 2.29 -9.87
C TRP A 107 -12.63 2.29 -8.44
N LYS A 108 -13.93 2.00 -8.27
CA LYS A 108 -14.62 2.09 -6.96
C LYS A 108 -13.93 1.36 -5.81
N PRO A 109 -13.28 0.18 -5.99
CA PRO A 109 -12.59 -0.51 -4.90
C PRO A 109 -11.40 0.27 -4.35
N LEU A 110 -10.65 0.94 -5.24
CA LEU A 110 -9.42 1.68 -4.91
C LEU A 110 -9.64 3.19 -4.76
N HIS A 111 -10.76 3.72 -5.23
CA HIS A 111 -11.17 5.11 -5.02
C HIS A 111 -11.61 5.31 -3.56
N LYS A 112 -10.62 5.39 -2.69
CA LYS A 112 -10.69 5.56 -1.23
C LYS A 112 -9.59 6.52 -0.82
N TRP A 113 -9.85 7.33 0.19
CA TRP A 113 -8.93 8.35 0.71
C TRP A 113 -9.12 8.46 2.22
N GLY A 114 -8.31 9.27 2.89
CA GLY A 114 -8.32 9.40 4.35
C GLY A 114 -7.58 8.27 5.08
N ASN A 115 -7.73 8.24 6.41
CA ASN A 115 -7.04 7.29 7.31
C ASN A 115 -7.30 5.81 7.00
N ASN A 116 -8.44 5.51 6.37
CA ASN A 116 -8.83 4.15 6.00
C ASN A 116 -8.64 3.87 4.50
N GLY A 117 -8.16 4.86 3.73
CA GLY A 117 -7.76 4.71 2.34
C GLY A 117 -6.36 4.07 2.23
N TRP A 118 -5.49 4.69 1.43
CA TRP A 118 -4.19 4.13 1.06
C TRP A 118 -3.14 4.12 2.18
N LEU A 119 -3.38 4.85 3.27
CA LEU A 119 -2.49 4.87 4.43
C LEU A 119 -2.11 3.45 4.90
N GLY A 120 -3.09 2.54 4.98
CA GLY A 120 -2.84 1.18 5.48
C GLY A 120 -1.85 0.37 4.62
N ILE A 121 -2.01 0.39 3.29
CA ILE A 121 -1.12 -0.37 2.40
C ILE A 121 0.28 0.25 2.35
N ILE A 122 0.38 1.58 2.38
CA ILE A 122 1.67 2.28 2.41
C ILE A 122 2.40 2.01 3.73
N THR A 123 1.68 1.99 4.86
CA THR A 123 2.23 1.57 6.15
C THR A 123 2.76 0.14 6.13
N CYS A 124 2.03 -0.80 5.50
CA CYS A 124 2.54 -2.17 5.33
C CYS A 124 3.84 -2.21 4.52
N LEU A 125 3.95 -1.44 3.43
CA LEU A 125 5.18 -1.36 2.65
C LEU A 125 6.34 -0.77 3.45
N LYS A 126 6.08 0.24 4.27
CA LYS A 126 7.06 0.80 5.21
C LYS A 126 7.58 -0.28 6.18
N TRP A 127 6.69 -0.98 6.88
CA TRP A 127 7.08 -2.03 7.83
C TRP A 127 7.88 -3.15 7.17
N TRP A 128 7.45 -3.56 5.98
CA TRP A 128 8.17 -4.57 5.22
C TRP A 128 9.61 -4.11 4.95
N ARG A 129 9.83 -2.87 4.47
CA ARG A 129 11.18 -2.35 4.25
C ARG A 129 12.02 -2.30 5.52
N GLU A 130 11.47 -1.77 6.60
CA GLU A 130 12.16 -1.71 7.91
C GLU A 130 12.53 -3.12 8.42
N GLY A 131 11.68 -4.12 8.16
CA GLY A 131 11.99 -5.52 8.45
C GLY A 131 13.14 -6.09 7.62
N LEU A 132 13.28 -5.68 6.35
CA LEU A 132 14.40 -6.09 5.49
C LEU A 132 15.73 -5.53 5.98
N ASP A 133 15.75 -4.30 6.49
CA ASP A 133 16.97 -3.66 7.01
C ASP A 133 17.50 -4.38 8.26
N SER A 134 16.66 -5.18 8.92
CA SER A 134 17.03 -6.02 10.07
C SER A 134 17.64 -7.38 9.67
N LEU A 135 17.69 -7.72 8.36
CA LEU A 135 18.15 -9.03 7.89
C LEU A 135 19.59 -9.01 7.35
N PRO A 136 20.32 -10.15 7.46
CA PRO A 136 21.59 -10.35 6.75
C PRO A 136 21.40 -10.34 5.23
N GLU A 137 22.41 -9.82 4.51
CA GLU A 137 22.39 -9.58 3.06
C GLU A 137 21.95 -10.80 2.22
N LYS A 138 22.48 -12.00 2.52
CA LYS A 138 22.21 -13.24 1.76
C LYS A 138 20.73 -13.63 1.72
N GLY A 139 19.93 -13.26 2.73
CA GLY A 139 18.49 -13.51 2.78
C GLY A 139 17.62 -12.32 2.36
N ARG A 140 18.23 -11.13 2.20
CA ARG A 140 17.53 -9.87 1.96
C ARG A 140 17.20 -9.65 0.49
N LEU A 141 18.12 -9.98 -0.43
CA LEU A 141 18.02 -9.61 -1.85
C LEU A 141 16.70 -10.02 -2.52
N GLN A 142 16.25 -11.26 -2.31
CA GLN A 142 15.01 -11.75 -2.92
C GLN A 142 13.75 -11.06 -2.35
N LEU A 143 13.73 -10.81 -1.04
CA LEU A 143 12.62 -10.15 -0.38
C LEU A 143 12.60 -8.63 -0.68
N GLU A 144 13.77 -8.05 -0.93
CA GLU A 144 13.93 -6.66 -1.37
C GLU A 144 13.42 -6.47 -2.80
N ALA A 145 13.77 -7.38 -3.73
CA ALA A 145 13.18 -7.39 -5.06
C ALA A 145 11.65 -7.52 -5.02
N ASP A 146 11.12 -8.36 -4.13
CA ASP A 146 9.68 -8.53 -3.95
C ASP A 146 9.00 -7.27 -3.39
N TRP A 147 9.66 -6.58 -2.46
CA TRP A 147 9.21 -5.29 -1.95
C TRP A 147 9.17 -4.22 -3.06
N PHE A 148 10.19 -4.14 -3.92
CA PHE A 148 10.19 -3.24 -5.07
C PHE A 148 9.04 -3.53 -6.03
N CYS A 149 8.75 -4.80 -6.31
CA CYS A 149 7.58 -5.19 -7.10
C CYS A 149 6.28 -4.67 -6.47
N ALA A 150 6.13 -4.77 -5.15
CA ALA A 150 4.95 -4.28 -4.43
C ALA A 150 4.82 -2.76 -4.52
N VAL A 151 5.90 -2.02 -4.25
CA VAL A 151 5.91 -0.54 -4.33
C VAL A 151 5.60 -0.08 -5.75
N SER A 152 6.20 -0.72 -6.76
CA SER A 152 5.96 -0.41 -8.18
C SER A 152 4.50 -0.64 -8.55
N ASP A 153 3.93 -1.76 -8.14
CA ASP A 153 2.55 -2.12 -8.46
C ASP A 153 1.53 -1.19 -7.81
N VAL A 154 1.69 -0.93 -6.52
CA VAL A 154 0.84 0.00 -5.74
C VAL A 154 0.93 1.41 -6.34
N SER A 155 2.13 1.86 -6.73
CA SER A 155 2.33 3.16 -7.38
C SER A 155 1.61 3.26 -8.73
N LYS A 156 1.74 2.23 -9.58
CA LYS A 156 1.07 2.17 -10.89
C LYS A 156 -0.45 2.27 -10.75
N MET A 157 -1.02 1.57 -9.79
CA MET A 157 -2.47 1.64 -9.55
C MET A 157 -2.92 2.98 -9.01
N LEU A 158 -2.14 3.58 -8.11
CA LEU A 158 -2.45 4.90 -7.57
C LEU A 158 -2.34 5.98 -8.65
N GLN A 159 -1.34 5.90 -9.52
CA GLN A 159 -1.21 6.77 -10.69
C GLN A 159 -2.41 6.63 -11.63
N GLY A 160 -2.81 5.40 -11.98
CA GLY A 160 -3.98 5.16 -12.83
C GLY A 160 -5.27 5.72 -12.23
N LEU A 161 -5.44 5.60 -10.90
CA LEU A 161 -6.56 6.21 -10.18
C LEU A 161 -6.55 7.74 -10.27
N LEU A 162 -5.38 8.38 -10.14
CA LEU A 162 -5.24 9.83 -10.27
C LEU A 162 -5.57 10.31 -11.69
N GLU A 163 -5.11 9.59 -12.72
CA GLU A 163 -5.44 9.87 -14.12
C GLU A 163 -6.94 9.73 -14.38
N TRP A 164 -7.58 8.69 -13.82
CA TRP A 164 -9.03 8.53 -13.89
C TRP A 164 -9.79 9.66 -13.18
N ASN A 165 -9.37 10.07 -11.98
CA ASN A 165 -9.99 11.19 -11.24
C ASN A 165 -9.95 12.50 -12.03
N ARG A 166 -8.85 12.79 -12.72
CA ARG A 166 -8.72 13.98 -13.58
C ARG A 166 -9.75 13.94 -14.72
N LYS A 167 -9.80 12.82 -15.46
CA LYS A 167 -10.74 12.62 -16.56
C LYS A 167 -12.21 12.76 -16.14
N VAL A 168 -12.56 12.27 -14.96
CA VAL A 168 -13.95 12.37 -14.44
C VAL A 168 -14.26 13.79 -13.93
N SER A 169 -13.26 14.55 -13.50
CA SER A 169 -13.47 15.93 -13.04
C SER A 169 -13.61 16.92 -14.20
N ASP A 170 -13.03 16.59 -15.36
CA ASP A 170 -13.06 17.41 -16.58
C ASP A 170 -14.27 17.11 -17.50
N ALA A 171 -15.06 16.07 -17.19
CA ALA A 171 -16.22 15.62 -17.96
C ALA A 171 -17.55 16.10 -17.33
#